data_AF-A0A1Q9XIE0-F1
#
_entry.id   AF-A0A1Q9XIE0-F1
#
_cell.length_a   1.000
_cell.length_b   1.000
_cell.length_c   1.000
_cell.angle_alpha   90.00
_cell.angle_beta   90.00
_cell.angle_gamma   90.00
#
_symmetry.space_group_name_H-M   'P 1'
#
loop_
_entity.id
_entity.type
_entity.pdbx_description
1 polymer ?
#
loop_
_entity_poly.entity_id
_entity_poly.type
_entity_poly.pdbx_seq_one_letter_code
_entity_poly.pdbx_strand_id
1 'polypeptide(L)' 'MLQVWIGGILLVLGMVALLANPIIGGILIAFGYLLYKGTDRATRAAAESTFWGFALLCGVIVGIAALISAF' A
#
# COMPACT_ATOMS: atom_id res chain seq x y z
N MET A 1 8.01 14.95 -1.95
CA MET A 1 6.56 14.88 -1.73
C MET A 1 5.89 13.96 -2.76
N LEU A 2 6.02 14.23 -4.06
CA LEU A 2 5.38 13.44 -5.14
C LEU A 2 5.62 11.93 -5.05
N GLN A 3 6.86 11.49 -4.79
CA GLN A 3 7.19 10.07 -4.63
C GLN A 3 6.46 9.39 -3.46
N VAL A 4 6.16 10.12 -2.39
CA VAL A 4 5.40 9.58 -1.26
C VAL A 4 3.95 9.33 -1.66
N TRP A 5 3.36 10.28 -2.39
CA TRP A 5 2.00 10.14 -2.92
C TRP A 5 1.89 9.02 -3.95
N ILE A 6 2.86 8.91 -4.87
CA ILE A 6 2.91 7.82 -5.86
C ILE A 6 3.09 6.47 -5.15
N GLY A 7 4.01 6.39 -4.19
CA GLY A 7 4.22 5.18 -3.40
C GLY A 7 2.97 4.78 -2.64
N GLY A 8 2.22 5.77 -2.15
CA GLY A 8 0.96 5.55 -1.48
C GLY A 8 -0.17 5.06 -2.39
N ILE A 9 -0.33 5.67 -3.55
CA ILE A 9 -1.30 5.22 -4.56
C ILE A 9 -1.01 3.77 -4.99
N LEU A 10 0.26 3.42 -5.18
CA LEU A 10 0.69 2.06 -5.51
C LEU A 10 0.37 1.06 -4.40
N LEU A 11 0.50 1.45 -3.13
CA LEU A 11 0.11 0.65 -1.98
C LEU A 11 -1.40 0.34 -1.98
N VAL A 12 -2.24 1.36 -2.16
CA VAL A 12 -3.70 1.19 -2.21
C VAL A 12 -4.13 0.37 -3.42
N LEU A 13 -3.59 0.66 -4.60
CA LEU A 13 -3.85 -0.11 -5.82
C LEU A 13 -3.40 -1.57 -5.67
N GLY A 14 -2.25 -1.79 -5.06
CA GLY A 14 -1.73 -3.14 -4.81
C GLY A 14 -2.61 -3.93 -3.85
N MET A 15 -3.15 -3.29 -2.81
CA MET A 15 -4.13 -3.90 -1.91
C MET A 15 -5.40 -4.30 -2.67
N VAL A 16 -5.97 -3.43 -3.50
CA VAL A 16 -7.15 -3.80 -4.30
C VAL A 16 -6.81 -4.91 -5.30
N ALA A 17 -5.65 -4.83 -5.93
CA ALA A 17 -5.20 -5.81 -6.91
C ALA A 17 -4.96 -7.20 -6.29
N LEU A 18 -4.67 -7.34 -5.00
CA LEU A 18 -4.55 -8.64 -4.33
C LEU A 18 -5.82 -9.49 -4.47
N LEU A 19 -6.99 -8.87 -4.54
CA LEU A 19 -8.27 -9.58 -4.71
C LEU A 19 -8.45 -10.14 -6.14
N ALA A 20 -7.91 -9.46 -7.15
CA ALA A 20 -8.03 -9.87 -8.55
C ALA A 20 -6.86 -10.77 -8.99
N ASN A 21 -5.65 -10.44 -8.56
CA ASN A 21 -4.44 -11.19 -8.86
C ASN A 21 -3.38 -10.97 -7.76
N PRO A 22 -3.08 -12.01 -6.94
CA PRO A 22 -2.19 -11.86 -5.79
C PRO A 22 -0.75 -11.49 -6.17
N ILE A 23 -0.28 -11.89 -7.36
CA ILE A 23 1.08 -11.60 -7.83
C ILE A 23 1.20 -10.11 -8.17
N ILE A 24 0.26 -9.57 -8.93
CA ILE A 24 0.25 -8.15 -9.33
C ILE A 24 0.06 -7.26 -8.10
N GLY A 25 -0.83 -7.64 -7.19
CA GLY A 25 -1.04 -6.93 -5.92
C GLY A 25 0.23 -6.86 -5.07
N GLY A 26 0.94 -7.98 -4.94
CA GLY A 26 2.22 -8.03 -4.22
C GLY A 26 3.30 -7.14 -4.85
N ILE A 27 3.42 -7.13 -6.18
CA ILE A 27 4.39 -6.29 -6.91
C ILE A 27 4.10 -4.80 -6.66
N LEU A 28 2.84 -4.37 -6.77
CA LEU A 28 2.45 -2.98 -6.57
C LEU A 28 2.72 -2.51 -5.13
N ILE A 29 2.44 -3.35 -4.14
CA ILE A 29 2.75 -3.07 -2.72
C ILE A 29 4.27 -2.92 -2.53
N ALA A 30 5.07 -3.82 -3.11
CA ALA A 30 6.53 -3.78 -2.99
C ALA A 30 7.12 -2.50 -3.62
N PHE A 31 6.66 -2.13 -4.81
CA PHE A 31 7.07 -0.88 -5.47
C PHE A 31 6.65 0.36 -4.68
N GLY A 32 5.41 0.37 -4.15
CA GLY A 32 4.92 1.46 -3.31
C GLY A 32 5.77 1.65 -2.05
N TYR A 33 6.13 0.55 -1.39
CA TYR A 33 7.02 0.55 -0.23
C TYR A 33 8.43 1.04 -0.56
N LEU A 34 9.02 0.59 -1.67
CA LEU A 34 10.35 1.02 -2.09
C LEU A 34 10.43 2.52 -2.39
N LEU A 35 9.42 3.06 -3.07
CA LEU A 35 9.32 4.50 -3.34
C LEU A 35 9.22 5.32 -2.06
N TYR A 36 8.44 4.84 -1.09
CA TYR A 36 8.36 5.45 0.23
C TYR A 36 9.69 5.36 1.00
N LYS A 37 10.37 4.20 0.95
CA LYS A 37 11.68 4.03 1.60
C LYS A 37 12.77 4.90 0.96
N GLY A 38 12.64 5.25 -0.32
CA GLY A 38 13.55 6.13 -1.03
C GLY A 38 13.36 7.63 -0.75
N THR A 39 12.25 8.05 -0.13
CA THR A 39 11.96 9.48 0.05
C THR A 39 12.59 10.07 1.32
N ASP A 40 12.80 11.38 1.42
CA ASP A 40 13.45 11.94 2.61
C ASP A 40 12.58 11.87 3.89
N ARG A 41 13.19 11.68 5.07
CA ARG A 41 12.50 11.35 6.33
C ARG A 41 11.55 12.45 6.79
N ALA A 42 11.94 13.72 6.62
CA ALA A 42 11.08 14.88 6.90
C ALA A 42 9.84 14.94 5.99
N THR A 43 9.98 14.45 4.76
CA THR A 43 8.89 14.42 3.77
C THR A 43 7.92 13.26 4.05
N ARG A 44 8.45 12.14 4.56
CA ARG A 44 7.63 11.00 5.00
C ARG A 44 6.82 11.36 6.23
N ALA A 45 7.43 11.97 7.25
CA ALA A 45 6.75 12.37 8.48
C ALA A 45 5.50 13.26 8.24
N ALA A 46 5.57 14.16 7.27
CA ALA A 46 4.44 15.01 6.89
C ALA A 46 3.29 14.26 6.18
N ALA A 47 3.60 13.16 5.51
CA ALA A 47 2.62 12.31 4.84
C ALA A 47 2.20 11.10 5.71
N GLU A 48 2.95 10.79 6.76
CA GLU A 48 2.95 9.50 7.44
C GLU A 48 1.68 9.23 8.26
N SER A 49 1.19 10.23 8.99
CA SER A 49 0.19 10.00 10.04
C SER A 49 -1.17 9.56 9.48
N THR A 50 -1.61 10.13 8.38
CA THR A 50 -2.92 9.82 7.79
C THR A 50 -2.80 8.70 6.75
N PHE A 51 -1.76 8.74 5.90
CA PHE A 51 -1.65 7.84 4.76
C PHE A 51 -1.37 6.40 5.18
N TRP A 52 -0.44 6.17 6.13
CA TRP A 52 -0.12 4.82 6.59
C TRP A 52 -1.24 4.17 7.40
N GLY A 53 -1.99 4.97 8.17
CA GLY A 53 -3.17 4.49 8.88
C GLY A 53 -4.21 3.91 7.91
N PHE A 54 -4.52 4.65 6.83
CA PHE A 54 -5.45 4.17 5.81
C PHE A 54 -4.91 3.00 4.98
N ALA A 55 -3.61 3.00 4.66
CA ALA A 55 -2.98 1.89 3.95
C ALA A 55 -3.00 0.59 4.80
N LEU A 56 -2.61 0.64 6.07
CA LEU A 56 -2.68 -0.51 6.97
C LEU A 56 -4.12 -1.03 7.11
N LEU A 57 -5.08 -0.13 7.28
CA LEU A 57 -6.49 -0.49 7.40
C LEU A 57 -7.02 -1.16 6.11
N CYS A 58 -6.67 -0.64 4.92
CA CYS A 58 -6.98 -1.30 3.65
C CYS A 58 -6.32 -2.68 3.52
N GLY A 59 -5.06 -2.81 3.92
CA GLY A 59 -4.34 -4.09 3.90
C GLY A 59 -5.00 -5.15 4.79
N VAL A 60 -5.49 -4.75 5.96
CA VAL A 60 -6.24 -5.62 6.87
C VAL A 60 -7.57 -6.05 6.24
N ILE A 61 -8.35 -5.12 5.69
CA ILE A 61 -9.64 -5.42 5.03
C ILE A 61 -9.44 -6.39 3.87
N VAL A 62 -8.45 -6.12 3.02
CA VAL A 62 -8.13 -6.98 1.86
C VAL A 62 -7.63 -8.34 2.30
N GLY A 63 -6.77 -8.42 3.32
CA GLY A 63 -6.29 -9.70 3.85
C GLY A 63 -7.43 -10.56 4.40
N ILE A 64 -8.38 -9.94 5.11
CA ILE A 64 -9.60 -10.61 5.59
C ILE A 64 -10.46 -11.08 4.41
N ALA A 65 -10.70 -10.23 3.42
CA ALA A 65 -11.49 -10.60 2.25
C ALA A 65 -10.86 -11.75 1.45
N ALA A 66 -9.54 -11.71 1.23
CA ALA A 66 -8.81 -12.78 0.56
C ALA A 66 -8.85 -14.10 1.34
N LEU A 67 -8.76 -14.06 2.68
CA LEU A 67 -8.92 -15.24 3.53
C LEU A 67 -10.34 -15.81 3.46
N ILE A 68 -11.36 -14.95 3.51
CA ILE A 68 -12.77 -15.39 3.41
C ILE A 68 -13.06 -16.00 2.04
N SER A 69 -12.51 -15.46 0.96
CA SER A 69 -12.68 -16.00 -0.40
C SER A 69 -11.89 -17.29 -0.66
N ALA A 70 -10.95 -17.67 0.22
CA ALA A 70 -10.17 -18.88 0.09
C ALA A 70 -10.80 -20.12 0.77
N PHE A 71 -11.90 -19.93 1.51
CA PHE A 71 -12.72 -21.00 2.13
C PHE A 71 -14.07 -21.12 1.43
#